data_AF-A0A6I1JCG8-F1
#
_entry.id   AF-A0A6I1JCG8-F1
#
_cell.length_a   1.000
_cell.length_b   1.000
_cell.length_c   1.000
_cell.angle_alpha   90.00
_cell.angle_beta   90.00
_cell.angle_gamma   90.00
#
_symmetry.space_group_name_H-M   'P 1'
#
loop_
_entity.id
_entity.type
_entity.pdbx_description
1 polymer ?
#
loop_
_entity_poly.entity_id
_entity_poly.type
_entity_poly.pdbx_seq_one_letter_code
_entity_poly.pdbx_strand_id
1 'polypeptide(L)'
;MLLTRLKSLLVVVPATGLVAGLLARWLGQPEWSDPVWTAATVVVILALAAEIVTSLRRGEVGLDIVALLSMTAALAVGETLAAAVVALMYAGGQNLESFAERRA
;
A
#
# COMPACT_ATOMS: atom_id res chain seq x y z
N MET A 1 6.63 6.52 17.79
CA MET A 1 7.82 6.79 16.94
C MET A 1 8.09 5.70 15.89
N LEU A 2 8.18 4.41 16.24
CA LEU A 2 8.31 3.32 15.24
C LEU A 2 7.10 3.24 14.28
N LEU A 3 5.88 3.34 14.80
CA LEU A 3 4.64 3.34 14.00
C LEU A 3 4.56 4.55 13.03
N THR A 4 5.04 5.71 13.46
CA THR A 4 5.04 6.95 12.66
C THR A 4 6.02 6.88 11.48
N ARG A 5 7.17 6.21 11.68
CA ARG A 5 8.15 5.91 10.62
C ARG A 5 7.59 4.91 9.61
N LEU A 6 6.87 3.89 10.07
CA LEU A 6 6.17 2.91 9.21
C LEU A 6 5.11 3.59 8.34
N LYS A 7 4.28 4.50 8.89
CA LYS A 7 3.26 5.24 8.13
C LYS A 7 3.85 6.09 6.99
N SER A 8 5.01 6.71 7.19
CA SER A 8 5.67 7.47 6.12
C SER A 8 6.31 6.57 5.05
N LEU A 9 6.87 5.42 5.45
CA LEU A 9 7.36 4.37 4.54
C LEU A 9 6.24 3.77 3.68
N LEU A 10 5.05 3.62 4.26
CA LEU A 10 3.85 3.11 3.59
C LEU A 10 3.44 3.95 2.37
N VAL A 11 3.74 5.25 2.32
CA VAL A 11 3.46 6.08 1.13
C VAL A 11 4.58 6.00 0.10
N VAL A 12 5.83 6.05 0.57
CA VAL A 12 7.00 6.12 -0.32
C VAL A 12 7.16 4.84 -1.12
N VAL A 13 6.91 3.67 -0.53
CA VAL A 13 7.07 2.38 -1.21
C VAL A 13 6.10 2.20 -2.40
N PRO A 14 4.77 2.34 -2.25
CA PRO A 14 3.86 2.21 -3.38
C PRO A 14 4.00 3.36 -4.38
N ALA A 15 4.33 4.59 -3.94
CA ALA A 15 4.58 5.70 -4.86
C ALA A 15 5.80 5.45 -5.75
N THR A 16 6.92 5.03 -5.15
CA THR A 16 8.16 4.72 -5.90
C THR A 16 7.98 3.48 -6.77
N GLY A 17 7.31 2.45 -6.27
CA GLY A 17 6.98 1.24 -7.05
C GLY A 17 6.07 1.52 -8.25
N LEU A 18 5.03 2.35 -8.07
CA LEU A 18 4.15 2.77 -9.18
C LEU A 18 4.92 3.53 -10.24
N VAL A 19 5.71 4.54 -9.85
CA VAL A 19 6.52 5.34 -10.77
C VAL A 19 7.53 4.46 -11.51
N ALA A 20 8.25 3.57 -10.80
CA ALA A 20 9.22 2.67 -11.40
C ALA A 20 8.57 1.71 -12.41
N GLY A 21 7.43 1.10 -12.08
CA GLY A 21 6.72 0.20 -13.00
C GLY A 21 6.10 0.93 -14.20
N LEU A 22 5.63 2.17 -14.02
CA LEU A 22 5.18 3.00 -15.14
C LEU A 22 6.35 3.35 -16.07
N LEU A 23 7.49 3.76 -15.52
CA LEU A 23 8.68 4.08 -16.32
C LEU A 23 9.19 2.85 -17.08
N ALA A 24 9.21 1.67 -16.46
CA ALA A 24 9.55 0.41 -17.14
C ALA A 24 8.62 0.13 -18.33
N ARG A 25 7.30 0.36 -18.17
CA ARG A 25 6.30 0.20 -19.24
C ARG A 25 6.57 1.16 -20.40
N TRP A 26 6.88 2.43 -20.08
CA TRP A 26 7.14 3.49 -21.06
C TRP A 26 8.48 3.31 -21.79
N LEU A 27 9.49 2.76 -21.13
CA LEU A 27 10.81 2.46 -21.71
C LEU A 27 10.82 1.17 -22.53
N GLY A 28 9.66 0.56 -22.79
CA GLY A 28 9.53 -0.65 -23.61
C GLY A 28 9.92 -1.94 -22.89
N GLN A 29 9.98 -1.94 -21.56
CA GLN A 29 10.33 -3.10 -20.72
C GLN A 29 9.11 -3.54 -19.86
N PRO A 30 7.98 -3.93 -20.48
CA PRO A 30 6.74 -4.26 -19.75
C PRO A 30 6.89 -5.47 -18.84
N GLU A 31 7.87 -6.34 -19.13
CA GLU A 31 8.16 -7.57 -18.39
C GLU A 31 8.56 -7.28 -16.93
N TRP A 32 9.07 -6.08 -16.66
CA TRP A 32 9.47 -5.63 -15.33
C TRP A 32 8.38 -4.83 -14.61
N SER A 33 7.32 -4.38 -15.30
CA SER A 33 6.26 -3.58 -14.68
C SER A 33 5.44 -4.38 -13.66
N ASP A 34 4.97 -5.57 -14.04
CA ASP A 34 4.10 -6.39 -13.18
C ASP A 34 4.81 -6.90 -11.91
N PRO A 35 6.06 -7.40 -11.97
CA PRO A 35 6.80 -7.79 -10.77
C PRO A 35 7.05 -6.61 -9.84
N VAL A 36 7.34 -5.41 -10.38
CA VAL A 36 7.61 -4.21 -9.59
C VAL A 36 6.34 -3.74 -8.86
N TRP A 37 5.20 -3.68 -9.56
CA TRP A 37 3.93 -3.33 -8.94
C TRP A 37 3.48 -4.36 -7.90
N THR A 38 3.67 -5.64 -8.19
CA THR A 38 3.39 -6.72 -7.24
C THR A 38 4.24 -6.61 -5.99
N ALA A 39 5.56 -6.46 -6.13
CA ALA A 39 6.48 -6.34 -5.00
C ALA A 39 6.14 -5.13 -4.13
N ALA A 40 5.87 -3.97 -4.74
CA ALA A 40 5.48 -2.76 -4.01
C ALA A 40 4.17 -2.96 -3.23
N THR A 41 3.17 -3.60 -3.86
CA THR A 41 1.88 -3.90 -3.22
C THR A 41 2.03 -4.90 -2.08
N VAL A 42 2.82 -5.95 -2.26
CA VAL A 42 3.05 -6.99 -1.23
C VAL A 42 3.66 -6.38 0.03
N VAL A 43 4.61 -5.44 -0.10
CA VAL A 43 5.17 -4.74 1.06
C VAL A 43 4.09 -3.98 1.83
N VAL A 44 3.16 -3.31 1.13
CA VAL A 44 2.04 -2.59 1.75
C VAL A 44 1.05 -3.56 2.42
N ILE A 45 0.71 -4.67 1.76
CA ILE A 45 -0.15 -5.74 2.32
C ILE A 45 0.45 -6.27 3.64
N LEU A 46 1.75 -6.56 3.67
CA LEU A 46 2.42 -7.09 4.87
C LEU A 46 2.40 -6.10 6.03
N ALA A 47 2.67 -4.82 5.74
CA ALA A 47 2.59 -3.77 6.76
C ALA A 47 1.16 -3.61 7.31
N LEU A 48 0.17 -3.58 6.41
CA LEU A 48 -1.24 -3.46 6.74
C LEU A 48 -1.76 -4.66 7.55
N ALA A 49 -1.36 -5.87 7.18
CA ALA A 49 -1.72 -7.08 7.91
C ALA A 49 -1.17 -7.05 9.36
N ALA A 50 0.07 -6.58 9.56
CA ALA A 50 0.64 -6.42 10.89
C ALA A 50 -0.12 -5.37 11.73
N GLU A 51 -0.57 -4.28 11.10
CA GLU A 51 -1.38 -3.25 11.74
C GLU A 51 -2.76 -3.78 12.15
N ILE A 52 -3.47 -4.47 11.25
CA ILE A 52 -4.76 -5.11 11.53
C ILE A 52 -4.64 -6.13 12.67
N VAL A 53 -3.61 -6.99 12.66
CA VAL A 53 -3.41 -7.95 13.76
C VAL A 53 -3.21 -7.22 15.10
N THR A 54 -2.52 -6.09 15.08
CA THR A 54 -2.28 -5.28 16.28
C THR A 54 -3.56 -4.57 16.75
N SER A 55 -4.39 -4.06 15.83
CA SER A 55 -5.65 -3.37 16.14
C SER A 55 -6.70 -4.35 16.68
N LEU A 56 -6.81 -5.54 16.07
CA LEU A 56 -7.70 -6.60 16.52
C LEU A 56 -7.38 -7.07 17.95
N ARG A 57 -6.10 -7.15 18.30
CA ARG A 57 -5.67 -7.45 19.69
C ARG A 57 -6.09 -6.37 20.69
N ARG A 58 -6.33 -5.15 20.24
CA ARG A 58 -6.84 -4.03 21.06
C ARG A 58 -8.36 -3.92 21.06
N GLY A 59 -9.05 -4.76 20.27
CA GLY A 59 -10.51 -4.72 20.10
C GLY A 59 -10.99 -3.66 19.08
N GLU A 60 -10.08 -3.07 18.31
CA GLU A 60 -10.41 -2.04 17.32
C GLU A 60 -10.43 -2.66 15.91
N VAL A 61 -11.62 -2.76 15.33
CA VAL A 61 -11.81 -3.17 13.93
C VAL A 61 -11.84 -1.93 13.05
N GLY A 62 -10.80 -1.75 12.23
CA GLY A 62 -10.72 -0.67 11.25
C GLY A 62 -11.31 -1.04 9.89
N LEU A 63 -11.63 -0.02 9.09
CA LEU A 63 -12.03 -0.17 7.66
C LEU A 63 -10.87 -0.74 6.80
N ASP A 64 -9.65 -0.69 7.33
CA ASP A 64 -8.39 -1.16 6.74
C ASP A 64 -8.41 -2.60 6.21
N ILE A 65 -9.27 -3.46 6.76
CA ILE A 65 -9.48 -4.83 6.27
C ILE A 65 -9.98 -4.82 4.82
N VAL A 66 -10.83 -3.85 4.45
CA VAL A 66 -11.32 -3.71 3.07
C VAL A 66 -10.17 -3.41 2.13
N ALA A 67 -9.24 -2.53 2.51
CA ALA A 67 -8.06 -2.23 1.70
C ALA A 67 -7.17 -3.47 1.51
N LEU A 68 -6.93 -4.24 2.58
CA LEU A 68 -6.17 -5.49 2.50
C LEU A 68 -6.82 -6.49 1.54
N LEU A 69 -8.13 -6.69 1.66
CA LEU A 69 -8.88 -7.60 0.80
C LEU A 69 -8.90 -7.12 -0.66
N SER A 70 -9.11 -5.83 -0.91
CA SER A 70 -9.12 -5.26 -2.26
C SER A 70 -7.77 -5.43 -2.97
N MET A 71 -6.65 -5.13 -2.29
CA MET A 71 -5.31 -5.33 -2.87
C MET A 71 -5.03 -6.81 -3.14
N THR A 72 -5.37 -7.68 -2.19
CA THR A 72 -5.16 -9.13 -2.33
C THR A 72 -6.00 -9.71 -3.47
N ALA A 73 -7.26 -9.28 -3.60
CA ALA A 73 -8.14 -9.69 -4.68
C ALA A 73 -7.64 -9.20 -6.05
N ALA A 74 -7.16 -7.96 -6.15
CA ALA A 74 -6.58 -7.43 -7.38
C ALA A 74 -5.35 -8.25 -7.81
N LEU A 75 -4.45 -8.57 -6.88
CA LEU A 75 -3.30 -9.44 -7.17
C LEU A 75 -3.73 -10.87 -7.57
N ALA A 76 -4.75 -11.44 -6.92
CA ALA A 76 -5.24 -12.78 -7.23
C ALA A 76 -5.83 -12.90 -8.64
N VAL A 77 -6.41 -11.81 -9.17
CA VAL A 77 -6.95 -11.74 -10.53
C VAL A 77 -5.87 -11.36 -11.56
N GLY A 78 -4.66 -11.00 -11.12
CA GLY A 78 -3.55 -10.58 -11.99
C GLY A 78 -3.51 -9.09 -12.29
N GLU A 79 -4.38 -8.29 -11.67
CA GLU A 79 -4.46 -6.84 -11.84
C GLU A 79 -3.44 -6.12 -10.93
N THR A 80 -2.15 -6.28 -11.23
CA THR A 80 -1.00 -5.77 -10.47
C THR A 80 -1.00 -4.24 -10.35
N LEU A 81 -1.36 -3.54 -11.43
CA LEU A 81 -1.49 -2.09 -11.46
C LEU A 81 -2.61 -1.60 -10.53
N ALA A 82 -3.79 -2.24 -10.59
CA ALA A 82 -4.92 -1.88 -9.74
C ALA A 82 -4.56 -2.07 -8.26
N ALA A 83 -3.88 -3.18 -7.93
CA ALA A 83 -3.42 -3.46 -6.58
C ALA A 83 -2.45 -2.37 -6.07
N ALA A 84 -1.51 -1.94 -6.92
CA ALA A 84 -0.56 -0.88 -6.59
C ALA A 84 -1.23 0.50 -6.42
N VAL A 85 -2.25 0.81 -7.22
CA VAL A 85 -3.05 2.04 -7.07
C VAL A 85 -3.82 2.05 -5.75
N VAL A 86 -4.46 0.94 -5.39
CA VAL A 86 -5.18 0.81 -4.10
C VAL A 86 -4.18 0.94 -2.93
N ALA A 87 -2.99 0.36 -3.04
CA ALA A 87 -1.93 0.49 -2.05
C ALA A 87 -1.52 1.96 -1.84
N LEU A 88 -1.32 2.71 -2.93
CA LEU A 88 -1.01 4.15 -2.86
C LEU A 88 -2.17 4.95 -2.25
N MET A 89 -3.42 4.66 -2.65
CA MET A 89 -4.60 5.35 -2.14
C MET A 89 -4.74 5.15 -0.63
N TYR A 90 -4.61 3.91 -0.15
CA TYR A 90 -4.66 3.58 1.27
C TYR A 90 -3.56 4.33 2.05
N ALA A 91 -2.32 4.25 1.57
CA ALA A 91 -1.21 4.94 2.21
C ALA A 91 -1.38 6.46 2.22
N GLY A 92 -1.90 7.03 1.13
CA GLY A 92 -2.22 8.46 1.03
C GLY A 92 -3.26 8.88 2.07
N GLY A 93 -4.36 8.12 2.21
CA GLY A 93 -5.38 8.36 3.22
C GLY A 93 -4.81 8.34 4.65
N GLN A 94 -4.03 7.32 4.98
CA GLN A 94 -3.37 7.19 6.30
C GLN A 94 -2.43 8.36 6.60
N ASN A 95 -1.72 8.87 5.59
CA ASN A 95 -0.84 10.02 5.75
C ASN A 95 -1.61 11.33 5.99
N LEU A 96 -2.72 11.55 5.27
CA LEU A 96 -3.60 12.70 5.46
C LEU A 96 -4.24 12.70 6.85
N GLU A 97 -4.71 11.54 7.32
CA GLU A 97 -5.25 11.38 8.66
C GLU A 97 -4.21 11.70 9.73
N SER A 98 -2.99 11.18 9.58
CA SER A 98 -1.88 11.51 10.49
C SER A 98 -1.51 13.00 10.48
N PHE A 99 -1.71 13.69 9.35
CA PHE A 99 -1.45 15.11 9.22
C PHE A 99 -2.54 15.93 9.94
N ALA A 100 -3.80 15.52 9.82
CA ALA A 100 -4.92 16.13 10.52
C ALA A 100 -4.77 15.99 12.05
N GLU A 101 -4.39 14.81 12.54
CA GLU A 101 -4.14 14.57 13.98
C GLU A 101 -3.03 15.45 14.56
N ARG A 102 -1.99 15.78 13.78
CA ARG A 102 -0.88 16.66 14.22
C ARG A 102 -1.27 18.14 14.27
N ARG A 103 -2.38 18.53 13.65
CA ARG A 103 -2.83 19.92 13.54
C ARG A 103 -3.91 20.27 14.58
N ALA A 104 -4.60 19.27 15.13
CA ALA A 104 -5.57 19.39 16.22
C ALA A 104 -4.89 19.44 17.59
#